data_AF-A0A7V8J077-F1
#
_entry.id   AF-A0A7V8J077-F1
#
_cell.length_a   1.000
_cell.length_b   1.000
_cell.length_c   1.000
_cell.angle_alpha   90.00
_cell.angle_beta   90.00
_cell.angle_gamma   90.00
#
_symmetry.space_group_name_H-M   'P 1'
#
loop_
_entity.id
_entity.type
_entity.pdbx_description
1 polymer ?
#
loop_
_entity_poly.entity_id
_entity_poly.type
_entity_poly.pdbx_seq_one_letter_code
_entity_poly.pdbx_strand_id
1 'polypeptide(L)' 'MQLNDLTYAVIGGAIEVHRVLGPGLLEGAYEVCLQHELRLRGLKVERQVVLPVQYKGVTIEEATGLTCSSKSV' A
#
# COMPACT_ATOMS: atom_id res chain seq x y z
N MET A 1 10.34 16.44 3.46
CA MET A 1 10.39 15.23 2.61
C MET A 1 10.00 15.66 1.21
N GLN A 2 10.90 15.56 0.23
CA GLN A 2 10.55 15.88 -1.15
C GLN A 2 9.73 14.71 -1.73
N LEU A 3 8.78 14.97 -2.62
CA LEU A 3 7.90 13.95 -3.21
C LEU A 3 8.69 12.75 -3.76
N ASN A 4 9.86 13.03 -4.32
CA ASN A 4 10.76 12.03 -4.89
C ASN A 4 11.24 11.01 -3.85
N ASP A 5 11.58 11.41 -2.62
CA ASP A 5 12.13 10.52 -1.60
C ASP A 5 11.11 9.45 -1.18
N LEU A 6 9.85 9.86 -1.05
CA LEU A 6 8.75 8.95 -0.73
C LEU A 6 8.51 7.97 -1.88
N THR A 7 8.50 8.46 -3.12
CA THR A 7 8.36 7.62 -4.31
C THR A 7 9.48 6.61 -4.40
N TYR A 8 10.73 7.00 -4.17
CA TYR A 8 11.87 6.08 -4.15
C TYR A 8 11.74 5.03 -3.04
N ALA A 9 11.29 5.41 -1.85
CA ALA A 9 11.08 4.47 -0.75
C ALA A 9 10.00 3.43 -1.09
N VAL A 10 8.89 3.87 -1.70
CA VAL A 10 7.77 2.99 -2.10
C VAL A 10 8.18 2.05 -3.22
N ILE A 11 8.77 2.58 -4.30
CA ILE A 11 9.23 1.77 -5.44
C ILE A 11 10.31 0.79 -4.99
N GLY A 12 11.29 1.25 -4.21
CA GLY A 12 12.34 0.40 -3.66
C GLY A 12 11.79 -0.72 -2.78
N GLY A 13 10.74 -0.46 -2.00
CA GLY A 13 10.07 -1.48 -1.21
C GLY A 13 9.35 -2.53 -2.07
N ALA A 14 8.62 -2.09 -3.10
CA ALA A 14 7.94 -2.98 -4.03
C ALA A 14 8.91 -3.87 -4.83
N ILE A 15 10.06 -3.32 -5.25
CA ILE A 15 11.12 -4.09 -5.92
C ILE A 15 11.68 -5.16 -4.99
N GLU A 16 11.98 -4.83 -3.73
CA GLU A 16 12.55 -5.79 -2.79
C GLU A 16 11.54 -6.92 -2.48
N VAL A 17 10.27 -6.58 -2.28
CA VAL A 17 9.19 -7.55 -2.11
C VAL A 17 9.10 -8.48 -3.33
N HIS A 18 9.08 -7.94 -4.55
CA HIS A 18 9.03 -8.76 -5.75
C HIS A 18 10.29 -9.63 -5.94
N ARG A 19 11.46 -9.13 -5.55
CA ARG A 19 12.74 -9.85 -5.61
C ARG A 19 12.77 -11.02 -4.63
N VAL A 20 12.22 -10.84 -3.42
CA VAL A 20 12.22 -11.87 -2.36
C VAL A 20 11.12 -12.91 -2.57
N LEU A 21 9.90 -12.49 -2.90
CA LEU A 21 8.76 -13.41 -3.04
C LEU A 21 8.68 -14.08 -4.41
N GLY A 22 9.16 -13.41 -5.46
CA GLY A 22 9.01 -13.89 -6.83
C GLY A 22 7.57 -13.82 -7.36
N PRO A 23 7.38 -14.01 -8.69
CA PRO A 23 6.07 -13.98 -9.31
C PRO A 23 5.25 -15.23 -8.95
N GLY A 24 3.92 -15.08 -8.81
CA GLY A 24 2.99 -16.21 -8.65
C GLY A 24 2.20 -16.28 -7.33
N LEU A 25 2.32 -15.25 -6.48
CA LEU A 25 1.55 -15.15 -5.23
C LEU A 25 0.31 -14.28 -5.37
N LEU A 26 -0.63 -14.47 -4.45
CA LEU A 26 -1.88 -13.69 -4.37
C LEU A 26 -1.60 -12.22 -4.01
N GLU A 27 -2.44 -11.33 -4.50
CA GLU A 27 -2.36 -9.89 -4.25
C GLU A 27 -2.30 -9.54 -2.76
N GLY A 28 -3.10 -10.21 -1.92
CA GLY A 28 -3.07 -9.99 -0.47
C GLY A 28 -1.73 -10.33 0.19
N ALA A 29 -0.96 -11.27 -0.36
CA ALA A 29 0.38 -11.57 0.14
C ALA A 29 1.37 -10.44 -0.19
N TYR A 30 1.31 -9.94 -1.43
CA TYR A 30 2.10 -8.77 -1.85
C TYR A 30 1.79 -7.54 -1.00
N GLU A 31 0.51 -7.32 -0.68
CA GLU A 31 0.05 -6.21 0.14
C GLU A 31 0.63 -6.23 1.56
N VAL A 32 0.61 -7.40 2.21
CA VAL A 32 1.16 -7.59 3.56
C VAL A 32 2.67 -7.40 3.55
N CYS A 33 3.37 -7.99 2.59
CA CYS A 33 4.82 -7.87 2.49
C CYS A 33 5.27 -6.43 2.20
N LEU A 34 4.57 -5.72 1.31
CA LEU A 34 4.86 -4.31 1.03
C LEU A 34 4.58 -3.43 2.25
N GLN A 35 3.48 -3.67 2.98
CA GLN A 35 3.22 -2.94 4.23
C GLN A 35 4.34 -3.15 5.25
N HIS A 36 4.82 -4.38 5.41
CA HIS A 36 5.94 -4.69 6.30
C HIS A 36 7.22 -3.95 5.89
N GLU A 37 7.56 -3.97 4.60
CA GLU A 37 8.75 -3.32 4.06
C GLU A 37 8.71 -1.78 4.24
N LEU A 38 7.56 -1.17 3.98
CA LEU A 38 7.38 0.27 4.17
C LEU A 38 7.43 0.67 5.65
N ARG A 39 6.91 -0.17 6.55
CA ARG A 39 7.03 0.04 8.01
C ARG A 39 8.47 -0.06 8.49
N LEU A 40 9.26 -1.01 7.97
CA LEU A 40 10.69 -1.12 8.28
C LEU A 40 11.47 0.14 7.85
N ARG A 41 11.03 0.78 6.77
CA ARG A 41 11.56 2.06 6.27
C ARG A 41 11.05 3.28 7.04
N GLY A 42 10.29 3.08 8.12
CA GLY A 42 9.77 4.15 8.97
C GLY A 42 8.51 4.84 8.44
N LEU A 43 7.89 4.31 7.39
CA LEU A 43 6.65 4.86 6.83
C LEU A 43 5.44 4.32 7.59
N LYS A 44 4.49 5.21 7.86
CA LYS A 44 3.17 4.84 8.40
C LYS A 44 2.27 4.40 7.25
N VAL A 45 1.96 3.12 7.20
CA VAL A 45 1.12 2.52 6.15
C VAL A 45 -0.05 1.78 6.76
N GLU A 46 -1.25 2.17 6.31
CA GLU A 46 -2.52 1.57 6.68
C GLU A 46 -3.02 0.70 5.53
N ARG A 47 -3.62 -0.43 5.86
CA ARG A 47 -4.10 -1.44 4.91
C ARG A 47 -5.59 -1.65 5.15
N GLN A 48 -6.34 -2.02 4.11
CA GLN A 48 -7.78 -2.25 4.20
C GLN A 48 -8.56 -1.04 4.73
N VAL A 49 -8.19 0.17 4.28
CA VAL A 49 -9.01 1.35 4.56
C VAL A 49 -10.29 1.21 3.78
N VAL A 50 -11.40 1.22 4.50
CA VAL A 50 -12.74 1.12 3.94
C VAL A 50 -12.98 2.39 3.12
N LEU A 51 -12.94 2.26 1.79
CA LEU A 51 -13.28 3.31 0.86
C LEU A 51 -14.64 3.02 0.24
N PRO A 52 -15.67 3.85 0.48
CA PRO A 52 -16.93 3.66 -0.18
C PRO A 52 -16.76 3.84 -1.70
N VAL A 53 -17.05 2.80 -2.46
CA VAL A 53 -16.98 2.83 -3.93
C VAL A 53 -18.39 2.94 -4.49
N GLN A 54 -18.63 3.96 -5.32
CA GLN A 54 -19.85 4.03 -6.12
C GLN A 54 -19.72 3.08 -7.30
N TYR A 55 -20.49 1.99 -7.29
CA TYR A 55 -20.59 1.07 -8.39
C TYR A 55 -22.02 1.05 -8.92
N LYS A 56 -22.20 1.51 -10.17
CA LYS A 56 -23.50 1.52 -10.87
C LYS A 56 -24.63 2.20 -10.07
N GLY A 57 -24.33 3.30 -9.39
CA GLY A 57 -25.31 4.05 -8.59
C GLY A 57 -25.60 3.48 -7.20
N VAL A 58 -24.93 2.40 -6.81
CA VAL A 58 -24.97 1.85 -5.44
C VAL A 58 -23.64 2.20 -4.75
N THR A 59 -23.72 2.79 -3.55
CA THR A 59 -22.56 2.99 -2.68
C THR A 59 -22.23 1.68 -1.99
N ILE A 60 -21.11 1.07 -2.36
CA ILE A 60 -20.57 -0.12 -1.71
C ILE A 60 -19.65 0.39 -0.60
N GLU A 61 -20.12 0.36 0.64
CA GLU A 61 -19.37 0.84 1.80
C GLU A 61 -18.21 -0.08 2.20
N GLU A 62 -18.05 -1.25 1.59
CA GLU A 62 -17.06 -2.27 1.98
C GLU A 62 -15.86 -2.39 1.02
N ALA A 63 -15.66 -1.44 0.12
CA ALA A 63 -14.53 -1.53 -0.81
C ALA A 63 -13.21 -1.17 -0.07
N THR A 64 -12.44 -2.18 0.28
CA THR A 64 -11.14 -2.01 0.93
C THR A 64 -10.11 -1.48 -0.08
N GLY A 65 -9.60 -0.27 0.14
CA GLY A 65 -8.48 0.32 -0.57
C GLY A 65 -7.25 0.51 0.33
N LEU A 66 -6.09 0.69 -0.30
CA LEU A 66 -4.84 1.07 0.35
C LEU A 66 -4.70 2.59 0.36
N THR A 67 -4.54 3.21 1.53
CA THR A 67 -4.15 4.62 1.60
C THR A 67 -2.93 4.78 2.51
N CYS A 68 -1.94 5.54 2.03
CA CYS A 68 -0.77 5.90 2.79
C CYS A 68 -1.05 7.24 3.48
N SER A 69 -1.44 7.19 4.75
CA SER A 69 -1.70 8.37 5.58
C SER A 69 -0.39 9.08 5.94
N SER A 70 0.18 9.88 5.04
CA SER A 70 1.24 10.84 5.37
C SER A 70 0.63 12.03 6.13
N LYS A 71 0.38 11.89 7.43
CA LYS A 71 0.16 13.05 8.30
C LYS A 71 1.51 13.73 8.56
N SER A 72 1.79 14.78 7.79
CA SER A 72 2.72 15.84 8.17
C SER A 72 2.13 16.59 9.36
N VAL A 73 2.88 16.61 10.47
CA VAL A 73 2.91 17.73 11.41
C VAL A 73 4.32 18.28 11.36
#